data_AF-A0A7I7NED4-F1
#
_entry.id   AF-A0A7I7NED4-F1
#
_cell.length_a   1.000
_cell.length_b   1.000
_cell.length_c   1.000
_cell.angle_alpha   90.00
_cell.angle_beta   90.00
_cell.angle_gamma   90.00
#
_symmetry.space_group_name_H-M   'P 1'
#
loop_
_entity.id
_entity.type
_entity.pdbx_description
1 polymer ?
#
loop_
_entity_poly.entity_id
_entity_poly.type
_entity_poly.pdbx_seq_one_letter_code
_entity_poly.pdbx_strand_id
1 'polypeptide(L)'
;MTQRDVREPKQIEQSERLPRFMRYLAAITAQELNVAEAARVIGVDAGTIRSDLALFETVYLVHRLSAWSQNLTAKINKRAKIHVVDSGFAAWLRGQSADSLARPAAQGSGPIRETFVINEPIKLRAAADLEVDLYHFRDRDGSEIDCILQTSDGRIVGVEVKASATGNIHDFRHLSFARDRLGGQFTTGVVFCTGAGALPFGDRLMALPINLLWNGQPVSGLWSHTQLPYGKGALERRPPTAARHGSVDRSREATRGNDRVMSLVAS
;
A
#
# COMPACT_ATOMS: atom_id res chain seq x y z
N MET A 1 -37.39 40.04 -2.20
CA MET A 1 -36.37 39.09 -1.72
C MET A 1 -35.78 38.42 -2.95
N THR A 2 -34.67 38.97 -3.42
CA THR A 2 -34.15 38.78 -4.79
C THR A 2 -33.07 37.70 -4.74
N GLN A 3 -32.84 36.95 -5.83
CA GLN A 3 -31.84 35.84 -5.88
C GLN A 3 -30.45 36.15 -5.30
N ARG A 4 -30.04 37.42 -5.16
CA ARG A 4 -28.82 37.83 -4.46
C ARG A 4 -28.82 37.48 -2.96
N ASP A 5 -29.94 37.72 -2.26
CA ASP A 5 -30.03 37.51 -0.80
C ASP A 5 -29.93 36.03 -0.39
N VAL A 6 -30.16 35.10 -1.32
CA VAL A 6 -30.03 33.65 -1.09
C VAL A 6 -28.64 33.12 -1.48
N ARG A 7 -27.91 33.85 -2.35
CA ARG A 7 -26.54 33.48 -2.75
C ARG A 7 -25.52 33.79 -1.65
N GLU A 8 -25.70 34.90 -0.92
CA GLU A 8 -24.79 35.28 0.17
C GLU A 8 -24.77 34.24 1.31
N PRO A 9 -25.91 33.76 1.86
CA PRO A 9 -25.90 32.72 2.88
C PRO A 9 -25.27 31.42 2.39
N LYS A 10 -25.56 30.98 1.16
CA LYS A 10 -24.95 29.78 0.58
C LYS A 10 -23.44 29.90 0.41
N GLN A 11 -22.93 31.08 0.05
CA GLN A 11 -21.49 31.32 -0.04
C GLN A 11 -20.82 31.30 1.32
N ILE A 12 -21.45 31.87 2.34
CA ILE A 12 -20.96 31.86 3.72
C ILE A 12 -20.92 30.43 4.27
N GLU A 13 -22.01 29.67 4.14
CA GLU A 13 -22.06 28.25 4.56
C GLU A 13 -20.99 27.39 3.88
N GLN A 14 -20.77 27.59 2.57
CA GLN A 14 -19.71 26.88 1.83
C GLN A 14 -18.31 27.28 2.31
N SER A 15 -18.08 28.55 2.63
CA SER A 15 -16.79 29.07 3.05
C SER A 15 -16.27 28.44 4.35
N GLU A 16 -17.18 28.04 5.25
CA GLU A 16 -16.83 27.33 6.48
C GLU A 16 -16.85 25.80 6.31
N ARG A 17 -17.81 25.28 5.53
CA ARG A 17 -18.00 23.84 5.31
C ARG A 17 -16.83 23.21 4.57
N LEU A 18 -16.39 23.80 3.46
CA LEU A 18 -15.35 23.20 2.61
C LEU A 18 -14.02 23.03 3.37
N PRO A 19 -13.49 24.04 4.10
CA PRO A 19 -12.29 23.85 4.93
C PRO A 19 -12.47 22.76 6.00
N ARG A 20 -13.66 22.67 6.63
CA ARG A 20 -13.94 21.62 7.62
C ARG A 20 -13.96 20.23 6.97
N PHE A 21 -14.55 20.10 5.78
CA PHE A 21 -14.54 18.84 5.06
C PHE A 21 -13.15 18.47 4.56
N MET A 22 -12.34 19.43 4.09
CA MET A 22 -10.95 19.21 3.72
C MET A 22 -10.12 18.70 4.91
N ARG A 23 -10.31 19.28 6.12
CA ARG A 23 -9.69 18.77 7.36
C ARG A 23 -10.13 17.33 7.67
N TYR A 24 -11.41 17.01 7.50
CA TYR A 24 -11.90 15.64 7.66
C TYR A 24 -11.22 14.68 6.67
N LEU A 25 -11.12 15.04 5.38
CA LEU A 25 -10.45 14.22 4.38
C LEU A 25 -8.95 14.03 4.68
N ALA A 26 -8.27 15.07 5.19
CA ALA A 26 -6.89 14.93 5.68
C ALA A 26 -6.79 14.00 6.90
N ALA A 27 -7.78 14.03 7.80
CA ALA A 27 -7.83 13.13 8.96
C ALA A 27 -8.00 11.65 8.55
N ILE A 28 -8.73 11.39 7.46
CA ILE A 28 -8.96 10.04 6.91
C ILE A 28 -8.12 9.74 5.66
N THR A 29 -7.06 10.51 5.37
CA THR A 29 -6.19 10.20 4.22
C THR A 29 -5.66 8.78 4.33
N ALA A 30 -5.48 8.10 3.21
CA ALA A 30 -5.19 6.67 3.11
C ALA A 30 -6.24 5.70 3.72
N GLN A 31 -7.46 6.18 4.00
CA GLN A 31 -8.56 5.35 4.51
C GLN A 31 -9.77 5.37 3.59
N GLU A 32 -10.59 4.32 3.67
CA GLU A 32 -11.85 4.23 2.93
C GLU A 32 -12.86 5.30 3.39
N LEU A 33 -13.40 6.06 2.43
CA LEU A 33 -14.43 7.06 2.75
C LEU A 33 -15.77 6.39 3.08
N ASN A 34 -16.25 6.62 4.30
CA ASN A 34 -17.64 6.39 4.65
C ASN A 34 -18.46 7.69 4.49
N VAL A 35 -19.20 7.80 3.39
CA VAL A 35 -19.98 9.01 3.07
C VAL A 35 -21.04 9.32 4.14
N ALA A 36 -21.67 8.31 4.73
CA ALA A 36 -22.67 8.53 5.78
C ALA A 36 -22.04 9.09 7.07
N GLU A 37 -20.86 8.61 7.42
CA GLU A 37 -20.11 9.12 8.57
C GLU A 37 -19.58 10.54 8.32
N ALA A 38 -19.06 10.80 7.12
CA ALA A 38 -18.64 12.14 6.72
C ALA A 38 -19.81 13.13 6.79
N ALA A 39 -20.99 12.76 6.27
CA ALA A 39 -22.21 13.56 6.32
C ALA A 39 -22.58 13.92 7.77
N ARG A 40 -22.55 12.92 8.67
CA ARG A 40 -22.81 13.11 10.10
C ARG A 40 -21.79 14.03 10.78
N VAL A 41 -20.50 13.87 10.50
CA VAL A 41 -19.42 14.66 11.13
C VAL A 41 -19.41 16.10 10.63
N ILE A 42 -19.72 16.33 9.36
CA ILE A 42 -19.76 17.67 8.76
C ILE A 42 -21.10 18.38 9.05
N GLY A 43 -22.19 17.63 9.23
CA GLY A 43 -23.52 18.17 9.51
C GLY A 43 -24.31 18.52 8.23
N VAL A 44 -24.14 17.73 7.17
CA VAL A 44 -24.82 17.91 5.88
C VAL A 44 -25.34 16.56 5.36
N ASP A 45 -26.11 16.56 4.27
CA ASP A 45 -26.58 15.32 3.64
C ASP A 45 -25.48 14.64 2.82
N ALA A 46 -25.70 13.35 2.49
CA ALA A 46 -24.75 12.56 1.71
C ALA A 46 -24.55 13.06 0.27
N GLY A 47 -25.54 13.72 -0.33
CA GLY A 47 -25.43 14.34 -1.65
C GLY A 47 -24.49 15.54 -1.64
N THR A 48 -24.55 16.36 -0.59
CA THR A 48 -23.59 17.46 -0.38
C THR A 48 -22.16 16.94 -0.22
N ILE A 49 -21.93 15.89 0.59
CA ILE A 49 -20.60 15.27 0.72
C ILE A 49 -20.05 14.78 -0.63
N ARG A 50 -20.88 14.12 -1.44
CA ARG A 50 -20.46 13.64 -2.78
C ARG A 50 -20.13 14.80 -3.71
N SER A 51 -20.92 15.87 -3.67
CA SER A 51 -20.72 17.05 -4.50
C SER A 51 -19.44 17.79 -4.12
N ASP A 52 -19.21 17.97 -2.81
CA ASP A 52 -17.98 18.61 -2.32
C ASP A 52 -16.74 17.74 -2.59
N LEU A 53 -16.87 16.42 -2.50
CA LEU A 53 -15.77 15.51 -2.85
C LEU A 53 -15.43 15.63 -4.33
N ALA A 54 -16.44 15.62 -5.21
CA ALA A 54 -16.24 15.80 -6.64
C ALA A 54 -15.61 17.16 -6.99
N LEU A 55 -15.99 18.22 -6.25
CA LEU A 55 -15.34 19.52 -6.35
C LEU A 55 -13.85 19.43 -6.01
N PHE A 56 -13.49 18.85 -4.87
CA PHE A 56 -12.09 18.69 -4.46
C PHE A 56 -11.27 17.82 -5.41
N GLU A 57 -11.87 16.81 -6.04
CA GLU A 57 -11.20 16.05 -7.11
C GLU A 57 -10.98 16.90 -8.35
N THR A 58 -11.97 17.70 -8.76
CA THR A 58 -11.89 18.57 -9.94
C THR A 58 -10.77 19.61 -9.81
N VAL A 59 -10.55 20.11 -8.59
CA VAL A 59 -9.47 21.07 -8.29
C VAL A 59 -8.18 20.42 -7.79
N TYR A 60 -8.06 19.09 -7.91
CA TYR A 60 -6.85 18.32 -7.54
C TYR A 60 -6.40 18.50 -6.08
N LEU A 61 -7.34 18.57 -5.14
CA LEU A 61 -7.05 18.55 -3.71
C LEU A 61 -7.06 17.14 -3.12
N VAL A 62 -7.81 16.22 -3.72
CA VAL A 62 -7.84 14.80 -3.32
C VAL A 62 -7.90 13.85 -4.53
N HIS A 63 -7.48 12.61 -4.29
CA HIS A 63 -7.63 11.47 -5.19
C HIS A 63 -8.45 10.37 -4.52
N ARG A 64 -9.29 9.68 -5.31
CA ARG A 64 -9.90 8.41 -4.93
C ARG A 64 -9.10 7.25 -5.50
N LEU A 65 -8.51 6.45 -4.61
CA LEU A 65 -7.92 5.17 -4.97
C LEU A 65 -9.04 4.12 -4.89
N SER A 66 -9.45 3.59 -6.04
CA SER A 66 -10.55 2.61 -6.10
C SER A 66 -10.10 1.24 -5.60
N ALA A 67 -11.02 0.42 -5.10
CA ALA A 67 -10.66 -0.93 -4.71
C ALA A 67 -10.41 -1.82 -5.93
N TRP A 68 -9.47 -2.74 -5.80
CA TRP A 68 -9.17 -3.76 -6.78
C TRP A 68 -10.13 -4.95 -6.62
N SER A 69 -10.58 -5.47 -7.77
CA SER A 69 -11.33 -6.72 -7.84
C SER A 69 -11.27 -7.28 -9.26
N GLN A 70 -11.16 -8.61 -9.38
CA GLN A 70 -11.37 -9.30 -10.66
C GLN A 70 -12.84 -9.27 -11.10
N ASN A 71 -13.77 -9.06 -10.16
CA ASN A 71 -15.19 -8.92 -10.47
C ASN A 71 -15.56 -7.43 -10.57
N LEU A 72 -15.89 -6.98 -11.77
CA LEU A 72 -16.22 -5.59 -12.05
C LEU A 72 -17.39 -5.06 -11.19
N THR A 73 -18.40 -5.87 -10.94
CA THR A 73 -19.55 -5.47 -10.10
C THR A 73 -19.13 -5.34 -8.64
N ALA A 74 -18.30 -6.25 -8.15
CA ALA A 74 -17.75 -6.15 -6.80
C ALA A 74 -16.85 -4.92 -6.64
N LYS A 75 -16.12 -4.54 -7.70
CA LYS A 75 -15.28 -3.34 -7.75
C LYS A 75 -16.10 -2.06 -7.49
N ILE A 76 -17.26 -1.93 -8.13
CA ILE A 76 -18.14 -0.74 -8.03
C ILE A 76 -18.68 -0.55 -6.61
N ASN A 77 -18.98 -1.64 -5.90
CA ASN A 77 -19.60 -1.59 -4.57
C ASN A 77 -18.60 -1.33 -3.43
N LYS A 78 -17.29 -1.43 -3.70
CA LYS A 78 -16.26 -1.22 -2.68
C LYS A 78 -15.93 0.27 -2.53
N ARG A 79 -15.61 0.67 -1.31
CA ARG A 79 -15.24 2.05 -0.98
C ARG A 79 -13.85 2.37 -1.53
N ALA A 80 -13.66 3.61 -1.99
CA ALA A 80 -12.36 4.11 -2.36
C ALA A 80 -11.60 4.62 -1.13
N LYS A 81 -10.28 4.43 -1.10
CA LYS A 81 -9.39 5.17 -0.20
C LYS A 81 -9.28 6.61 -0.69
N ILE A 82 -9.25 7.57 0.24
CA ILE A 82 -9.02 8.99 -0.08
C ILE A 82 -7.56 9.32 0.18
N HIS A 83 -6.91 9.97 -0.78
CA HIS A 83 -5.58 10.54 -0.60
C HIS A 83 -5.64 12.04 -0.85
N VAL A 84 -5.17 12.84 0.10
CA VAL A 84 -4.91 14.27 -0.17
C VAL A 84 -3.72 14.36 -1.10
N VAL A 85 -3.78 15.19 -2.14
CA VAL A 85 -2.75 15.22 -3.20
C VAL A 85 -1.37 15.62 -2.68
N ASP A 86 -1.32 16.47 -1.65
CA ASP A 86 -0.08 16.85 -0.99
C ASP A 86 -0.07 16.31 0.46
N SER A 87 0.90 15.43 0.75
CA SER A 87 1.07 14.82 2.08
C SER A 87 1.52 15.82 3.14
N GLY A 88 2.25 16.88 2.75
CA GLY A 88 2.64 17.98 3.64
C GLY A 88 1.45 18.85 4.02
N PHE A 89 0.57 19.15 3.06
CA PHE A 89 -0.70 19.83 3.32
C PHE A 89 -1.61 18.98 4.21
N ALA A 90 -1.70 17.67 3.95
CA ALA A 90 -2.43 16.75 4.83
C ALA A 90 -1.86 16.75 6.25
N ALA A 91 -0.54 16.70 6.40
CA ALA A 91 0.13 16.75 7.70
C ALA A 91 -0.16 18.08 8.42
N TRP A 92 -0.11 19.21 7.71
CA TRP A 92 -0.44 20.52 8.26
C TRP A 92 -1.88 20.59 8.76
N LEU A 93 -2.86 20.10 7.97
CA LEU A 93 -4.27 20.03 8.38
C LEU A 93 -4.51 19.14 9.60
N ARG A 94 -3.65 18.13 9.81
CA ARG A 94 -3.65 17.23 10.98
C ARG A 94 -2.87 17.79 12.17
N GLY A 95 -2.24 18.96 12.05
CA GLY A 95 -1.40 19.53 13.10
C GLY A 95 -0.08 18.77 13.33
N GLN A 96 0.41 18.03 12.34
CA GLN A 96 1.66 17.28 12.41
C GLN A 96 2.83 18.11 11.88
N SER A 97 3.87 18.27 12.69
CA SER A 97 5.14 18.89 12.29
C SER A 97 6.13 17.87 11.73
N ALA A 98 7.17 18.34 11.05
CA ALA A 98 8.30 17.51 10.61
C ALA A 98 8.92 16.73 11.80
N ASP A 99 9.14 17.39 12.93
CA ASP A 99 9.68 16.78 14.15
C ASP A 99 8.78 15.71 14.74
N SER A 100 7.46 15.86 14.59
CA SER A 100 6.50 14.82 14.98
C SER A 100 6.62 13.62 14.03
N LEU A 101 6.59 13.84 12.71
CA LEU A 101 6.62 12.79 11.70
C LEU A 101 7.95 12.02 11.62
N ALA A 102 9.05 12.64 12.04
CA ALA A 102 10.37 12.02 12.13
C ALA A 102 10.43 10.91 13.19
N ARG A 103 9.50 10.88 14.15
CA ARG A 103 9.46 9.83 15.19
C ARG A 103 8.82 8.56 14.62
N PRO A 104 9.47 7.38 14.69
CA PRO A 104 8.97 6.14 14.08
C PRO A 104 7.57 5.71 14.54
N ALA A 105 7.17 6.08 15.76
CA ALA A 105 5.88 5.72 16.36
C ALA A 105 4.90 6.91 16.48
N ALA A 106 5.12 7.99 15.71
CA ALA A 106 4.22 9.13 15.74
C ALA A 106 2.80 8.72 15.33
N GLN A 107 1.83 8.96 16.23
CA GLN A 107 0.44 8.60 16.00
C GLN A 107 -0.06 9.25 14.71
N GLY A 108 -0.66 8.44 13.84
CA GLY A 108 -1.22 8.91 12.57
C GLY A 108 -0.18 9.35 11.54
N SER A 109 1.10 8.98 11.66
CA SER A 109 2.13 9.20 10.64
C SER A 109 2.04 8.20 9.47
N GLY A 110 1.58 6.96 9.74
CA GLY A 110 1.40 5.92 8.72
C GLY A 110 0.58 6.38 7.52
N PRO A 111 -0.65 6.90 7.72
CA PRO A 111 -1.49 7.39 6.63
C PRO A 111 -0.86 8.52 5.80
N ILE A 112 -0.04 9.39 6.41
CA ILE A 112 0.69 10.44 5.69
C ILE A 112 1.78 9.84 4.80
N ARG A 113 2.52 8.85 5.30
CA ARG A 113 3.55 8.15 4.53
C ARG A 113 2.96 7.34 3.39
N GLU A 114 1.85 6.64 3.64
CA GLU A 114 1.10 5.92 2.60
C GLU A 114 0.61 6.89 1.53
N THR A 115 0.02 8.01 1.93
CA THR A 115 -0.41 9.08 1.01
C THR A 115 0.76 9.61 0.18
N PHE A 116 1.91 9.88 0.79
CA PHE A 116 3.10 10.29 0.06
C PHE A 116 3.51 9.24 -0.98
N VAL A 117 3.69 7.98 -0.57
CA VAL A 117 4.14 6.90 -1.47
C VAL A 117 3.17 6.67 -2.62
N ILE A 118 1.87 6.71 -2.37
CA ILE A 118 0.83 6.46 -3.39
C ILE A 118 0.67 7.64 -4.34
N ASN A 119 0.86 8.88 -3.87
CA ASN A 119 0.79 10.04 -4.74
C ASN A 119 1.94 10.08 -5.76
N GLU A 120 3.11 9.51 -5.45
CA GLU A 120 4.23 9.44 -6.41
C GLU A 120 3.90 8.72 -7.72
N PRO A 121 3.44 7.44 -7.74
CA PRO A 121 3.05 6.77 -8.97
C PRO A 121 1.83 7.41 -9.64
N ILE A 122 0.91 8.05 -8.90
CA ILE A 122 -0.19 8.83 -9.50
C ILE A 122 0.37 10.00 -10.33
N LYS A 123 1.32 10.76 -9.76
CA LYS A 123 1.99 11.87 -10.45
C LYS A 123 2.82 11.37 -11.63
N LEU A 124 3.59 10.30 -11.44
CA LEU A 124 4.40 9.70 -12.50
C LEU A 124 3.53 9.22 -13.68
N ARG A 125 2.38 8.59 -13.39
CA ARG A 125 1.42 8.19 -14.43
C ARG A 125 1.00 9.37 -15.30
N ALA A 126 0.65 10.49 -14.67
CA ALA A 126 0.25 11.70 -15.38
C ALA A 126 1.41 12.36 -16.15
N ALA A 127 2.63 12.29 -15.64
CA ALA A 127 3.81 12.91 -16.24
C ALA A 127 4.45 12.10 -17.37
N ALA A 128 4.38 10.77 -17.31
CA ALA A 128 5.06 9.85 -18.21
C ALA A 128 4.13 9.05 -19.13
N ASP A 129 2.84 9.42 -19.19
CA ASP A 129 1.81 8.77 -20.02
C ASP A 129 1.79 7.25 -19.89
N LEU A 130 1.91 6.77 -18.64
CA LEU A 130 1.97 5.34 -18.36
C LEU A 130 0.56 4.74 -18.35
N GLU A 131 0.35 3.69 -19.15
CA GLU A 131 -0.87 2.89 -19.13
C GLU A 131 -0.91 1.93 -17.92
N VAL A 132 -1.01 2.50 -16.73
CA VAL A 132 -1.13 1.77 -15.48
C VAL A 132 -2.27 2.32 -14.64
N ASP A 133 -3.14 1.43 -14.18
CA ASP A 133 -4.17 1.78 -13.22
C ASP A 133 -3.70 1.53 -11.80
N LEU A 134 -4.16 2.37 -10.87
CA LEU A 134 -3.85 2.24 -9.46
C LEU A 134 -5.12 1.92 -8.67
N TYR A 135 -5.00 0.97 -7.75
CA TYR A 135 -6.07 0.51 -6.87
C TYR A 135 -5.55 0.27 -5.46
N HIS A 136 -6.42 0.10 -4.47
CA HIS A 136 -6.07 -0.56 -3.21
C HIS A 136 -6.70 -1.94 -3.18
N PHE A 137 -6.27 -2.84 -2.31
CA PHE A 137 -6.97 -4.10 -2.09
C PHE A 137 -7.34 -4.28 -0.64
N ARG A 138 -8.58 -4.72 -0.42
CA ARG A 138 -9.04 -5.25 0.84
C ARG A 138 -10.06 -6.36 0.61
N ASP A 139 -9.93 -7.46 1.33
CA ASP A 139 -10.91 -8.54 1.38
C ASP A 139 -11.67 -8.60 2.70
N ARG A 140 -12.59 -9.57 2.82
CA ARG A 140 -13.42 -9.76 4.02
C ARG A 140 -12.65 -10.41 5.17
N ASP A 141 -11.55 -11.09 4.85
CA ASP A 141 -10.72 -11.84 5.80
C ASP A 141 -9.61 -10.94 6.40
N GLY A 142 -9.58 -9.67 6.00
CA GLY A 142 -8.66 -8.66 6.52
C GLY A 142 -7.31 -8.64 5.82
N SER A 143 -7.18 -9.26 4.65
CA SER A 143 -6.04 -9.00 3.77
C SER A 143 -6.15 -7.61 3.19
N GLU A 144 -5.09 -6.83 3.29
CA GLU A 144 -5.01 -5.47 2.78
C GLU A 144 -3.72 -5.32 1.96
N ILE A 145 -3.78 -4.60 0.84
CA ILE A 145 -2.61 -4.12 0.10
C ILE A 145 -2.85 -2.64 -0.19
N ASP A 146 -1.93 -1.80 0.28
CA ASP A 146 -2.07 -0.33 0.21
C ASP A 146 -2.27 0.16 -1.22
N CYS A 147 -1.47 -0.37 -2.16
CA CYS A 147 -1.62 -0.05 -3.58
C CYS A 147 -1.36 -1.27 -4.49
N ILE A 148 -2.16 -1.39 -5.53
CA ILE A 148 -2.00 -2.31 -6.65
C ILE A 148 -1.85 -1.47 -7.91
N LEU A 149 -0.74 -1.68 -8.62
CA LEU A 149 -0.55 -1.19 -9.97
C LEU A 149 -0.92 -2.30 -10.94
N GLN A 150 -1.80 -2.02 -11.90
CA GLN A 150 -2.22 -2.97 -12.91
C GLN A 150 -2.04 -2.37 -14.30
N THR A 151 -1.28 -3.06 -15.15
CA THR A 151 -1.11 -2.69 -16.57
C THR A 151 -2.28 -3.22 -17.41
N SER A 152 -2.44 -2.68 -18.61
CA SER A 152 -3.50 -3.07 -19.56
C SER A 152 -3.45 -4.55 -19.97
N ASP A 153 -2.26 -5.16 -19.98
CA ASP A 153 -2.04 -6.60 -20.22
C ASP A 153 -2.30 -7.49 -18.98
N GLY A 154 -2.72 -6.89 -17.86
CA GLY A 154 -3.12 -7.61 -16.64
C GLY A 154 -1.99 -7.94 -15.67
N ARG A 155 -0.75 -7.50 -15.91
CA ARG A 155 0.33 -7.63 -14.91
C ARG A 155 0.07 -6.74 -13.69
N ILE A 156 0.43 -7.25 -12.53
CA ILE A 156 0.13 -6.65 -11.22
C ILE A 156 1.42 -6.45 -10.42
N VAL A 157 1.58 -5.26 -9.85
CA VAL A 157 2.56 -4.97 -8.81
C VAL A 157 1.82 -4.60 -7.53
N GLY A 158 2.15 -5.27 -6.43
CA GLY A 158 1.64 -4.92 -5.10
C GLY A 158 2.60 -4.01 -4.36
N VAL A 159 2.07 -3.01 -3.67
CA VAL A 159 2.83 -2.05 -2.87
C VAL A 159 2.25 -1.95 -1.47
N GLU A 160 3.14 -2.02 -0.49
CA GLU A 160 2.88 -1.85 0.94
C GLU A 160 3.77 -0.73 1.49
N VAL A 161 3.28 0.02 2.46
CA VAL A 161 4.04 1.09 3.11
C VAL A 161 4.18 0.80 4.59
N LYS A 162 5.43 0.77 5.07
CA LYS A 162 5.75 0.51 6.48
C LYS A 162 6.59 1.63 7.06
N ALA A 163 6.25 1.98 8.30
CA ALA A 163 6.97 3.00 9.05
C ALA A 163 8.29 2.50 9.64
N SER A 164 8.48 1.17 9.70
CA SER A 164 9.68 0.53 10.22
C SER A 164 10.89 0.79 9.32
N ALA A 165 12.07 0.88 9.92
CA ALA A 165 13.33 0.96 9.19
C ALA A 165 13.79 -0.41 8.64
N THR A 166 13.28 -1.50 9.20
CA THR A 166 13.61 -2.86 8.77
C THR A 166 12.32 -3.56 8.35
N GLY A 167 12.31 -4.08 7.12
CA GLY A 167 11.23 -4.97 6.68
C GLY A 167 11.29 -6.29 7.45
N ASN A 168 10.16 -6.74 7.98
CA ASN A 168 10.00 -8.06 8.57
C ASN A 168 9.27 -8.96 7.57
N ILE A 169 9.52 -10.27 7.59
CA ILE A 169 8.81 -11.23 6.75
C ILE A 169 7.27 -11.15 6.91
N HIS A 170 6.80 -10.76 8.10
CA HIS A 170 5.37 -10.54 8.34
C HIS A 170 4.78 -9.38 7.54
N ASP A 171 5.58 -8.37 7.18
CA ASP A 171 5.15 -7.23 6.36
C ASP A 171 4.80 -7.67 4.93
N PHE A 172 5.30 -8.82 4.50
CA PHE A 172 5.07 -9.38 3.16
C PHE A 172 3.92 -10.37 3.11
N ARG A 173 3.22 -10.64 4.21
CA ARG A 173 2.18 -11.68 4.27
C ARG A 173 1.09 -11.46 3.22
N HIS A 174 0.58 -10.23 3.10
CA HIS A 174 -0.50 -9.91 2.17
C HIS A 174 -0.04 -9.90 0.72
N LEU A 175 1.19 -9.42 0.46
CA LEU A 175 1.83 -9.51 -0.86
C LEU A 175 2.10 -10.96 -1.28
N SER A 176 2.53 -11.81 -0.34
CA SER A 176 2.75 -13.25 -0.58
C SER A 176 1.44 -13.94 -0.93
N PHE A 177 0.37 -13.64 -0.17
CA PHE A 177 -0.97 -14.15 -0.47
C PHE A 177 -1.43 -13.74 -1.88
N ALA A 178 -1.26 -12.48 -2.26
CA ALA A 178 -1.61 -12.02 -3.61
C ALA A 178 -0.74 -12.68 -4.69
N ARG A 179 0.57 -12.79 -4.48
CA ARG A 179 1.49 -13.50 -5.39
C ARG A 179 1.02 -14.93 -5.64
N ASP A 180 0.76 -15.67 -4.57
CA ASP A 180 0.41 -17.10 -4.67
C ASP A 180 -0.97 -17.28 -5.33
N ARG A 181 -1.90 -16.36 -5.08
CA ARG A 181 -3.23 -16.39 -5.69
C ARG A 181 -3.27 -15.96 -7.15
N LEU A 182 -2.44 -14.99 -7.55
CA LEU A 182 -2.44 -14.41 -8.89
C LEU A 182 -1.42 -15.06 -9.84
N GLY A 183 -0.49 -15.86 -9.31
CA GLY A 183 0.46 -16.63 -10.10
C GLY A 183 1.28 -15.75 -11.04
N GLY A 184 1.26 -16.04 -12.33
CA GLY A 184 2.03 -15.32 -13.35
C GLY A 184 1.58 -13.86 -13.59
N GLN A 185 0.38 -13.46 -13.17
CA GLN A 185 -0.06 -12.07 -13.28
C GLN A 185 0.67 -11.17 -12.26
N PHE A 186 1.04 -11.71 -11.10
CA PHE A 186 1.77 -10.95 -10.08
C PHE A 186 3.24 -10.84 -10.47
N THR A 187 3.67 -9.65 -10.87
CA THR A 187 5.05 -9.40 -11.29
C THR A 187 5.98 -9.26 -10.10
N THR A 188 5.62 -8.42 -9.12
CA THR A 188 6.42 -8.23 -7.90
C THR A 188 5.60 -7.57 -6.78
N GLY A 189 6.03 -7.79 -5.54
CA GLY A 189 5.55 -7.10 -4.35
C GLY A 189 6.66 -6.24 -3.74
N VAL A 190 6.33 -5.01 -3.40
CA VAL A 190 7.27 -4.04 -2.83
C VAL A 190 6.75 -3.55 -1.48
N VAL A 191 7.59 -3.61 -0.46
CA VAL A 191 7.37 -2.91 0.81
C VAL A 191 8.27 -1.68 0.83
N PHE A 192 7.69 -0.48 0.79
CA PHE A 192 8.44 0.75 1.05
C PHE A 192 8.64 0.95 2.55
N CYS A 193 9.89 1.15 2.96
CA CYS A 193 10.27 1.32 4.36
C CYS A 193 11.24 2.51 4.53
N THR A 194 11.48 2.94 5.77
CA THR A 194 12.44 4.03 6.06
C THR A 194 13.87 3.53 6.24
N GLY A 195 14.15 2.29 5.81
CA GLY A 195 15.48 1.69 5.86
C GLY A 195 16.46 2.33 4.89
N ALA A 196 17.72 1.90 4.95
CA ALA A 196 18.79 2.46 4.13
C ALA A 196 19.06 1.67 2.83
N GLY A 197 18.55 0.44 2.70
CA GLY A 197 18.92 -0.45 1.60
C GLY A 197 17.75 -1.30 1.11
N ALA A 198 17.85 -1.72 -0.15
CA ALA A 198 16.93 -2.68 -0.74
C ALA A 198 17.28 -4.10 -0.31
N LEU A 199 16.27 -4.91 0.01
CA LEU A 199 16.44 -6.26 0.52
C LEU A 199 15.43 -7.21 -0.12
N PRO A 200 15.84 -8.37 -0.66
CA PRO A 200 14.92 -9.37 -1.19
C PRO A 200 14.25 -10.16 -0.04
N PHE A 201 12.98 -10.52 -0.23
CA PHE A 201 12.16 -11.28 0.72
C PHE A 201 11.51 -12.51 0.05
N GLY A 202 12.33 -13.30 -0.64
CA GLY A 202 11.88 -14.49 -1.36
C GLY A 202 11.45 -14.20 -2.80
N ASP A 203 10.67 -15.12 -3.38
CA ASP A 203 10.24 -15.02 -4.78
C ASP A 203 9.38 -13.77 -5.02
N ARG A 204 9.84 -12.89 -5.91
CA ARG A 204 9.15 -11.68 -6.39
C ARG A 204 8.71 -10.71 -5.29
N LEU A 205 9.45 -10.64 -4.18
CA LEU A 205 9.16 -9.75 -3.05
C LEU A 205 10.42 -8.99 -2.61
N MET A 206 10.29 -7.69 -2.38
CA MET A 206 11.41 -6.83 -1.96
C MET A 206 10.98 -5.73 -0.99
N ALA A 207 11.87 -5.37 -0.07
CA ALA A 207 11.79 -4.12 0.66
C ALA A 207 12.64 -3.08 -0.09
N LEU A 208 12.09 -1.88 -0.27
CA LEU A 208 12.75 -0.76 -0.90
C LEU A 208 12.76 0.45 0.06
N PRO A 209 13.87 1.19 0.14
CA PRO A 209 13.89 2.42 0.91
C PRO A 209 13.06 3.50 0.19
N ILE A 210 12.21 4.19 0.96
CA ILE A 210 11.23 5.16 0.44
C ILE A 210 11.88 6.31 -0.34
N ASN A 211 13.14 6.64 -0.03
CA ASN A 211 13.89 7.70 -0.73
C ASN A 211 14.20 7.39 -2.20
N LEU A 212 14.07 6.13 -2.64
CA LEU A 212 14.18 5.77 -4.06
C LEU A 212 13.13 6.47 -4.94
N LEU A 213 12.02 6.92 -4.34
CA LEU A 213 10.99 7.66 -5.06
C LEU A 213 11.47 9.03 -5.57
N TRP A 214 12.51 9.63 -4.98
CA TRP A 214 13.00 10.96 -5.37
C TRP A 214 14.52 11.10 -5.54
N ASN A 215 15.31 10.07 -5.19
CA ASN A 215 16.77 10.15 -5.28
C ASN A 215 17.34 9.77 -6.66
N GLY A 216 16.51 9.33 -7.60
CA GLY A 216 16.90 9.00 -8.97
C GLY A 216 17.82 7.78 -9.11
N GLN A 217 18.04 6.99 -8.06
CA GLN A 217 18.89 5.80 -8.12
C GLN A 217 18.19 4.69 -8.92
N PRO A 218 18.86 4.09 -9.92
CA PRO A 218 18.27 3.00 -10.70
C PRO A 218 17.97 1.78 -9.83
N VAL A 219 16.72 1.34 -9.83
CA VAL A 219 16.32 0.07 -9.22
C VAL A 219 16.78 -1.14 -10.02
N SER A 220 17.12 -0.99 -11.31
CA SER A 220 17.57 -2.09 -12.18
C SER A 220 18.77 -2.88 -11.60
N GLY A 221 19.72 -2.18 -10.98
CA GLY A 221 20.89 -2.79 -10.32
C GLY A 221 20.56 -3.52 -9.01
N LEU A 222 19.39 -3.26 -8.41
CA LEU A 222 18.94 -3.92 -7.18
C LEU A 222 18.39 -5.32 -7.45
N TRP A 223 17.91 -5.58 -8.67
CA TRP A 223 17.41 -6.91 -9.09
C TRP A 223 18.55 -7.87 -9.46
N SER A 224 19.67 -7.33 -9.98
CA SER A 224 20.84 -8.10 -10.41
C SER A 224 21.67 -8.66 -9.26
N HIS A 225 21.50 -8.16 -8.04
CA HIS A 225 22.11 -8.71 -6.83
C HIS A 225 21.10 -9.55 -6.03
N THR A 226 20.48 -10.53 -6.69
CA THR A 226 19.82 -11.65 -6.00
C THR A 226 20.89 -12.61 -5.47
N GLN A 227 21.77 -12.12 -4.61
CA GLN A 227 22.59 -12.95 -3.75
C GLN A 227 21.82 -13.02 -2.43
N LEU A 228 20.90 -14.01 -2.35
CA LEU A 228 20.13 -14.32 -1.15
C LEU A 228 21.06 -14.29 0.07
N PRO A 229 20.93 -13.33 1.01
CA PRO A 229 21.79 -13.33 2.20
C PRO A 229 21.35 -14.38 3.23
N TYR A 230 20.29 -15.13 2.96
CA TYR A 230 19.90 -16.32 3.73
C TYR A 230 20.04 -17.57 2.86
N GLY A 231 21.22 -18.18 2.94
CA GLY A 231 21.45 -19.53 2.45
C GLY A 231 20.59 -20.56 3.18
N LYS A 232 20.46 -21.74 2.58
CA LYS A 232 19.67 -22.93 2.98
C LYS A 232 19.97 -23.53 4.39
N GLY A 233 20.33 -22.73 5.40
CA GLY A 233 20.81 -23.22 6.71
C GLY A 233 20.05 -22.75 7.95
N ALA A 234 18.98 -21.94 7.84
CA ALA A 234 18.34 -21.34 9.03
C ALA A 234 16.99 -21.99 9.43
N LEU A 235 16.58 -23.08 8.79
CA LEU A 235 15.39 -23.88 9.13
C LEU A 235 15.78 -25.26 9.68
N GLU A 236 16.82 -25.33 10.50
CA GLU A 236 17.04 -26.45 11.43
C GLU A 236 17.30 -25.89 12.84
N ARG A 237 16.26 -25.35 13.47
CA ARG A 237 16.22 -25.28 14.93
C ARG A 237 15.31 -26.40 15.41
N ARG A 238 15.93 -27.49 15.84
CA ARG A 238 15.28 -28.56 16.61
C ARG A 238 14.52 -27.94 17.80
N PRO A 239 13.33 -28.45 18.15
CA PRO A 239 12.67 -28.03 19.38
C PRO A 239 13.52 -28.46 20.60
N PRO A 240 13.44 -27.72 21.72
CA PRO A 240 14.20 -28.05 22.93
C PRO A 240 13.81 -29.43 23.44
N THR A 241 14.83 -30.24 23.71
CA THR A 241 14.76 -31.58 24.29
C THR A 241 13.98 -31.59 25.59
N ALA A 242 12.84 -32.29 25.59
CA ALA A 242 12.21 -32.80 26.81
C ALA A 242 13.01 -34.01 27.34
N ALA A 243 12.95 -34.18 28.66
CA ALA A 243 13.80 -35.03 29.47
C ALA A 243 13.81 -36.52 29.08
N ARG A 244 14.94 -37.14 29.42
CA ARG A 244 15.29 -38.56 29.35
C ARG A 244 14.17 -39.48 29.82
N HIS A 245 13.92 -40.58 29.09
CA HIS A 245 13.76 -41.95 29.60
C HIS A 245 13.76 -42.96 28.42
N GLY A 246 14.49 -44.08 28.57
CA GLY A 246 14.14 -45.37 27.96
C GLY A 246 14.71 -45.73 26.58
N SER A 247 15.78 -46.52 26.62
CA SER A 247 16.27 -47.52 25.64
C SER A 247 15.31 -48.05 24.55
N VAL A 248 15.80 -48.27 23.32
CA VAL A 248 16.19 -49.58 22.74
C VAL A 248 16.51 -49.43 21.23
N ASP A 249 17.56 -50.15 20.83
CA ASP A 249 18.18 -50.43 19.53
C ASP A 249 17.23 -50.92 18.41
N ARG A 250 17.51 -50.53 17.15
CA ARG A 250 17.61 -51.40 15.95
C ARG A 250 17.79 -50.64 14.62
N SER A 251 19.01 -50.73 14.08
CA SER A 251 19.38 -51.25 12.74
C SER A 251 18.60 -50.88 11.44
N ARG A 252 19.39 -50.40 10.46
CA ARG A 252 19.43 -50.71 8.99
C ARG A 252 18.57 -49.95 7.97
N GLU A 253 19.27 -49.66 6.85
CA GLU A 253 18.81 -49.48 5.44
C GLU A 253 18.01 -48.22 5.10
N ALA A 254 18.18 -47.51 3.98
CA ALA A 254 18.98 -47.68 2.76
C ALA A 254 19.06 -46.33 2.01
N THR A 255 20.16 -46.06 1.30
CA THR A 255 20.27 -44.93 0.37
C THR A 255 20.67 -45.44 -1.02
N ARG A 256 19.68 -45.60 -1.90
CA ARG A 256 19.75 -45.46 -3.36
C ARG A 256 18.95 -44.20 -3.68
N GLY A 257 19.22 -43.32 -4.62
CA GLY A 257 20.13 -43.16 -5.74
C GLY A 257 19.88 -41.71 -6.24
N ASN A 258 20.86 -41.03 -6.85
CA ASN A 258 20.95 -40.87 -8.31
C ASN A 258 19.70 -40.18 -8.90
N ASP A 259 19.73 -39.18 -9.75
CA ASP A 259 20.70 -38.27 -10.38
C ASP A 259 19.81 -37.46 -11.36
N ARG A 260 20.28 -36.29 -11.83
CA ARG A 260 19.99 -35.76 -13.20
C ARG A 260 18.54 -35.24 -13.44
N VAL A 261 18.27 -34.18 -14.23
CA VAL A 261 18.98 -33.61 -15.39
C VAL A 261 18.33 -32.29 -15.86
N MET A 262 19.18 -31.37 -16.37
CA MET A 262 19.00 -30.33 -17.43
C MET A 262 17.93 -29.22 -17.30
N SER A 263 18.22 -27.93 -17.41
CA SER A 263 18.90 -27.11 -18.45
C SER A 263 18.06 -26.79 -19.70
N LEU A 264 17.58 -25.54 -19.80
CA LEU A 264 17.36 -24.69 -20.99
C LEU A 264 16.71 -23.38 -20.44
N VAL A 265 16.98 -22.15 -20.87
CA VAL A 265 17.05 -21.58 -22.22
C VAL A 265 17.85 -20.26 -22.16
N ALA A 266 18.69 -20.02 -23.16
CA ALA A 266 19.17 -18.71 -23.56
C ALA A 266 18.63 -18.43 -24.98
N SER A 267 17.99 -17.27 -25.18
CA SER A 267 17.98 -16.37 -26.35
C SER A 267 16.92 -15.30 -26.16
#